data_AF-A0A097QVG8-F1
#
_entry.id   AF-A0A097QVG8-F1
#
_cell.length_a   1.000
_cell.length_b   1.000
_cell.length_c   1.000
_cell.angle_alpha   90.00
_cell.angle_beta   90.00
_cell.angle_gamma   90.00
#
_symmetry.space_group_name_H-M   'P 1'
#
loop_
_entity.id
_entity.type
_entity.pdbx_description
1 polymer ?
#
loop_
_entity_poly.entity_id
_entity_poly.type
_entity_poly.pdbx_seq_one_letter_code
_entity_poly.pdbx_strand_id
1 'polypeptide(L)'
;MIAGLLLGVAVGIPVSFIFGRVLGRASEVLVALVGVPVITYAVALYESGYFAGQTLSVSVGGASPEFFAGLEVFLGLVVALAYVSLRTRKGLRIDDFIQISVTSLSYTSFGIALAGQFWPGFIVAGLILIGLMVAMSRRNPLRGLDVRPCPPEVGDCLTDDDSLMSARVRDTLLVGGKVLKEFPKAKELVECLKHTGKLSRLRRVAIFFVSLLPLLTVLLPRGDATIFVGLAVAYASVLIGAALSTRRRPTQCPELAEEYREFIRKRKRKLDIAV
;
A
#
# COMPACT_ATOMS: atom_id res chain seq x y z
N MET A 1 22.27 -19.87 -2.19
CA MET A 1 20.94 -19.34 -1.87
C MET A 1 20.94 -17.84 -2.18
N ILE A 2 20.62 -17.50 -3.44
CA ILE A 2 20.19 -16.14 -3.90
C ILE A 2 19.11 -16.29 -5.01
N ALA A 3 18.72 -17.52 -5.37
CA ALA A 3 17.91 -17.76 -6.56
C ALA A 3 16.46 -17.30 -6.36
N GLY A 4 15.93 -17.39 -5.14
CA GLY A 4 14.61 -16.87 -4.80
C GLY A 4 14.52 -15.35 -4.92
N LEU A 5 15.54 -14.64 -4.46
CA LEU A 5 15.63 -13.19 -4.64
C LEU A 5 15.71 -12.83 -6.13
N LEU A 6 16.59 -13.49 -6.88
CA LEU A 6 16.76 -13.23 -8.31
C LEU A 6 15.48 -13.48 -9.10
N LEU A 7 14.82 -14.62 -8.89
CA LEU A 7 13.56 -14.96 -9.56
C LEU A 7 12.42 -14.03 -9.13
N GLY A 8 12.31 -13.72 -7.84
CA GLY A 8 11.29 -12.80 -7.35
C GLY A 8 11.40 -11.42 -7.96
N VAL A 9 12.62 -10.90 -8.13
CA VAL A 9 12.86 -9.62 -8.79
C VAL A 9 12.66 -9.73 -10.30
N ALA A 10 13.23 -10.75 -10.94
CA ALA A 10 13.19 -10.93 -12.39
C ALA A 10 11.78 -11.20 -12.93
N VAL A 11 10.90 -11.80 -12.13
CA VAL A 11 9.50 -12.03 -12.51
C VAL A 11 8.59 -10.96 -11.92
N GLY A 12 8.73 -10.65 -10.64
CA GLY A 12 7.82 -9.75 -9.93
C GLY A 12 7.85 -8.32 -10.46
N ILE A 13 9.03 -7.78 -10.81
CA ILE A 13 9.12 -6.41 -11.35
C ILE A 13 8.50 -6.32 -12.75
N PRO A 14 8.87 -7.17 -13.75
CA PRO A 14 8.24 -7.09 -15.06
C PRO A 14 6.73 -7.30 -15.04
N VAL A 15 6.23 -8.26 -14.24
CA VAL A 15 4.78 -8.47 -14.08
C VAL A 15 4.13 -7.22 -13.49
N SER A 16 4.73 -6.62 -12.46
CA SER A 16 4.19 -5.37 -11.90
C SER A 16 4.11 -4.26 -12.94
N PHE A 17 5.16 -4.10 -13.76
CA PHE A 17 5.22 -3.08 -14.80
C PHE A 17 4.15 -3.29 -15.89
N ILE A 18 3.93 -4.54 -16.31
CA ILE A 18 2.88 -4.89 -17.28
C ILE A 18 1.51 -4.54 -16.71
N PHE A 19 1.23 -4.94 -15.47
CA PHE A 19 -0.04 -4.61 -14.81
C PHE A 19 -0.20 -3.09 -14.64
N GLY A 20 0.88 -2.38 -14.33
CA GLY A 20 0.91 -0.92 -14.25
C GLY A 20 0.51 -0.22 -15.54
N ARG A 21 0.91 -0.78 -16.69
CA ARG A 21 0.53 -0.27 -18.02
C ARG A 21 -0.95 -0.49 -18.33
N VAL A 22 -1.53 -1.61 -17.89
CA VAL A 22 -2.91 -2.01 -18.22
C VAL A 22 -3.92 -1.43 -17.24
N LEU A 23 -3.64 -1.52 -15.94
CA LEU A 23 -4.60 -1.20 -14.86
C LEU A 23 -4.21 0.06 -14.06
N GLY A 24 -3.11 0.71 -14.41
CA GLY A 24 -2.67 1.97 -13.80
C GLY A 24 -1.67 1.81 -12.65
N ARG A 25 -1.14 2.93 -12.16
CA ARG A 25 0.02 2.94 -11.24
C ARG A 25 -0.26 2.33 -9.87
N ALA A 26 -1.47 2.46 -9.34
CA ALA A 26 -1.83 1.82 -8.07
C ALA A 26 -1.72 0.28 -8.15
N SER A 27 -2.08 -0.31 -9.30
CA SER A 27 -1.94 -1.75 -9.54
C SER A 27 -0.47 -2.16 -9.66
N GLU A 28 0.36 -1.36 -10.34
CA GLU A 28 1.81 -1.58 -10.44
C GLU A 28 2.44 -1.71 -9.05
N VAL A 29 2.12 -0.77 -8.17
CA VAL A 29 2.65 -0.73 -6.80
C VAL A 29 2.17 -1.93 -6.00
N LEU A 30 0.89 -2.26 -6.07
CA LEU A 30 0.33 -3.39 -5.32
C LEU A 30 0.94 -4.72 -5.79
N VAL A 31 1.03 -4.93 -7.10
CA VAL A 31 1.62 -6.14 -7.68
C VAL A 31 3.12 -6.23 -7.36
N ALA A 32 3.85 -5.13 -7.32
CA ALA A 32 5.26 -5.16 -6.90
C ALA A 32 5.42 -5.54 -5.42
N LEU A 33 4.63 -4.92 -4.52
CA LEU A 33 4.69 -5.18 -3.08
C LEU A 33 4.26 -6.60 -2.68
N VAL A 34 3.42 -7.24 -3.50
CA VAL A 34 2.96 -8.61 -3.28
C VAL A 34 3.80 -9.62 -4.05
N GLY A 35 3.95 -9.39 -5.35
CA GLY A 35 4.55 -10.35 -6.28
C GLY A 35 6.00 -10.66 -5.97
N VAL A 36 6.83 -9.63 -5.72
CA VAL A 36 8.25 -9.87 -5.44
C VAL A 36 8.43 -10.69 -4.15
N PRO A 37 7.87 -10.31 -2.98
CA PRO A 37 8.04 -11.12 -1.77
C PRO A 37 7.41 -12.52 -1.86
N VAL A 38 6.24 -12.66 -2.51
CA VAL A 38 5.57 -13.97 -2.63
C VAL A 38 6.35 -14.93 -3.53
N ILE A 39 6.82 -14.46 -4.67
CA ILE A 39 7.61 -15.30 -5.59
C ILE A 39 8.93 -15.70 -4.91
N THR A 40 9.61 -14.75 -4.27
CA THR A 40 10.83 -15.05 -3.50
C THR A 40 10.56 -16.06 -2.38
N TYR A 41 9.46 -15.90 -1.64
CA TYR A 41 9.06 -16.84 -0.60
C TYR A 41 8.80 -18.25 -1.14
N ALA A 42 8.05 -18.38 -2.24
CA ALA A 42 7.73 -19.67 -2.83
C ALA A 42 9.00 -20.43 -3.28
N VAL A 43 9.93 -19.72 -3.93
CA VAL A 43 11.21 -20.31 -4.36
C VAL A 43 12.08 -20.66 -3.14
N ALA A 44 12.20 -19.76 -2.16
CA ALA A 44 12.99 -20.00 -0.95
C ALA A 44 12.44 -21.18 -0.13
N LEU A 45 11.11 -21.33 -0.07
CA LEU A 45 10.46 -22.47 0.56
C LEU A 45 10.81 -23.77 -0.16
N TYR A 46 10.70 -23.79 -1.49
CA TYR A 46 11.07 -24.95 -2.30
C TYR A 46 12.54 -25.36 -2.10
N GLU A 47 13.47 -24.40 -2.15
CA GLU A 47 14.89 -24.66 -1.91
C GLU A 47 15.12 -25.20 -0.50
N SER A 48 14.54 -24.58 0.53
CA SER A 48 14.72 -25.01 1.92
C SER A 48 14.24 -26.45 2.18
N GLY A 49 13.12 -26.85 1.55
CA GLY A 49 12.61 -28.22 1.64
C GLY A 49 13.44 -29.22 0.83
N TYR A 50 13.92 -28.82 -0.35
CA TYR A 50 14.78 -29.65 -1.20
C TYR A 50 16.14 -29.94 -0.55
N PHE A 51 16.77 -28.93 0.06
CA PHE A 51 18.03 -29.07 0.78
C PHE A 51 17.90 -29.75 2.16
N ALA A 52 16.70 -29.82 2.75
CA ALA A 52 16.46 -30.60 3.96
C ALA A 52 16.42 -32.12 3.70
N GLY A 53 16.06 -32.54 2.47
CA GLY A 53 16.02 -33.95 2.06
C GLY A 53 17.38 -34.53 1.63
N GLN A 54 18.35 -33.69 1.32
CA GLN A 54 19.74 -34.09 1.09
C GLN A 54 20.55 -33.70 2.34
N THR A 55 21.18 -34.67 3.01
CA THR A 55 21.92 -34.56 4.29
C THR A 55 23.19 -33.68 4.25
N LEU A 56 23.22 -32.62 3.44
CA LEU A 56 24.28 -31.64 3.35
C LEU A 56 23.78 -30.31 3.93
N SER A 57 23.58 -30.29 5.24
CA SER A 57 23.51 -29.05 6.03
C SER A 57 24.90 -28.40 6.07
N VAL A 58 25.36 -27.88 4.94
CA VAL A 58 26.57 -27.07 4.89
C VAL A 58 26.22 -25.72 5.51
N SER A 59 26.40 -25.60 6.82
CA SER A 59 26.38 -24.30 7.49
C SER A 59 27.59 -23.50 7.00
N VAL A 60 27.40 -22.70 5.96
CA VAL A 60 28.42 -21.75 5.54
C VAL A 60 28.48 -20.66 6.61
N GLY A 61 29.52 -20.68 7.46
CA GLY A 61 29.80 -19.62 8.44
C GLY A 61 28.85 -19.53 9.65
N GLY A 62 28.17 -20.62 10.02
CA GLY A 62 27.32 -20.67 11.22
C GLY A 62 25.89 -20.11 11.07
N ALA A 63 25.50 -19.64 9.87
CA ALA A 63 24.12 -19.26 9.57
C ALA A 63 23.31 -20.44 9.02
N SER A 64 22.08 -20.62 9.50
CA SER A 64 21.19 -21.69 9.05
C SER A 64 20.63 -21.42 7.64
N PRO A 65 20.29 -22.45 6.85
CA PRO A 65 19.60 -22.28 5.57
C PRO A 65 18.31 -21.45 5.68
N GLU A 66 17.60 -21.58 6.81
CA GLU A 66 16.41 -20.79 7.11
C GLU A 66 16.72 -19.29 7.23
N PHE A 67 17.85 -18.92 7.83
CA PHE A 67 18.27 -17.52 7.90
C PHE A 67 18.44 -16.93 6.50
N PHE A 68 19.09 -17.64 5.58
CA PHE A 68 19.29 -17.18 4.20
C PHE A 68 17.98 -17.11 3.41
N ALA A 69 17.09 -18.09 3.56
CA ALA A 69 15.76 -18.06 2.95
C ALA A 69 14.95 -16.83 3.42
N GLY A 70 14.95 -16.56 4.73
CA GLY A 70 14.31 -15.36 5.28
C GLY A 70 14.97 -14.07 4.81
N LEU A 71 16.31 -14.05 4.69
CA LEU A 71 17.06 -12.90 4.21
C LEU A 71 16.70 -12.58 2.75
N GLU A 72 16.59 -13.58 1.88
CA GLU A 72 16.17 -13.39 0.49
C GLU A 72 14.79 -12.75 0.41
N VAL A 73 13.82 -13.26 1.16
CA VAL A 73 12.44 -12.71 1.18
C VAL A 73 12.44 -11.27 1.70
N PHE A 74 13.19 -11.01 2.77
CA PHE A 74 13.30 -9.67 3.34
C PHE A 74 13.96 -8.69 2.37
N LEU A 75 15.04 -9.09 1.69
CA LEU A 75 15.68 -8.29 0.65
C LEU A 75 14.75 -8.09 -0.55
N GLY A 76 13.96 -9.10 -0.93
CA GLY A 76 12.95 -9.00 -1.96
C GLY A 76 11.91 -7.92 -1.63
N LEU A 77 11.45 -7.87 -0.38
CA LEU A 77 10.58 -6.79 0.10
C LEU A 77 11.27 -5.42 0.05
N VAL A 78 12.54 -5.32 0.47
CA VAL A 78 13.30 -4.06 0.40
C VAL A 78 13.45 -3.59 -1.06
N VAL A 79 13.73 -4.51 -1.99
CA VAL A 79 13.80 -4.20 -3.43
C VAL A 79 12.43 -3.76 -3.97
N ALA A 80 11.34 -4.43 -3.58
CA ALA A 80 9.99 -4.03 -3.97
C ALA A 80 9.65 -2.61 -3.47
N LEU A 81 9.99 -2.30 -2.21
CA LEU A 81 9.80 -0.97 -1.63
C LEU A 81 10.65 0.09 -2.32
N ALA A 82 11.90 -0.24 -2.67
CA ALA A 82 12.78 0.65 -3.43
C ALA A 82 12.22 0.91 -4.83
N TYR A 83 11.78 -0.13 -5.53
CA TYR A 83 11.12 -0.04 -6.84
C TYR A 83 9.89 0.87 -6.77
N VAL A 84 8.98 0.61 -5.83
CA VAL A 84 7.79 1.43 -5.59
C VAL A 84 8.18 2.87 -5.28
N SER A 85 9.17 3.10 -4.42
CA SER A 85 9.64 4.45 -4.08
C SER A 85 10.18 5.21 -5.30
N LEU A 86 10.85 4.52 -6.23
CA LEU A 86 11.33 5.12 -7.47
C LEU A 86 10.18 5.43 -8.43
N ARG A 87 9.25 4.48 -8.63
CA ARG A 87 8.14 4.59 -9.58
C ARG A 87 7.06 5.59 -9.15
N THR A 88 6.91 5.79 -7.85
CA THR A 88 5.95 6.75 -7.28
C THR A 88 6.47 8.18 -7.24
N ARG A 89 7.74 8.47 -7.59
CA ARG A 89 8.26 9.84 -7.60
C ARG A 89 7.56 10.71 -8.65
N LYS A 90 6.92 11.79 -8.19
CA LYS A 90 6.30 12.87 -8.98
C LYS A 90 5.39 12.38 -10.12
N GLY A 91 4.50 11.43 -9.85
CA GLY A 91 3.55 11.02 -10.89
C GLY A 91 2.37 10.20 -10.39
N LEU A 92 2.11 10.21 -9.08
CA LEU A 92 0.86 9.67 -8.57
C LEU A 92 -0.23 10.72 -8.68
N ARG A 93 -1.36 10.31 -9.25
CA ARG A 93 -2.63 11.03 -9.18
C ARG A 93 -3.17 10.97 -7.74
N ILE A 94 -4.08 11.87 -7.38
CA ILE A 94 -4.70 11.90 -6.04
C ILE A 94 -5.39 10.56 -5.73
N ASP A 95 -6.10 9.99 -6.70
CA ASP A 95 -6.79 8.70 -6.55
C ASP A 95 -5.80 7.55 -6.25
N ASP A 96 -4.71 7.45 -7.04
CA ASP A 96 -3.66 6.45 -6.87
C ASP A 96 -2.95 6.61 -5.51
N PHE A 97 -2.67 7.86 -5.13
CA PHE A 97 -2.00 8.17 -3.87
C PHE A 97 -2.83 7.72 -2.66
N ILE A 98 -4.15 7.98 -2.67
CA ILE A 98 -5.05 7.53 -1.60
C ILE A 98 -5.06 5.99 -1.54
N GLN A 99 -5.17 5.32 -2.68
CA GLN A 99 -5.19 3.87 -2.74
C GLN A 99 -3.89 3.24 -2.24
N ILE A 100 -2.73 3.73 -2.69
CA ILE A 100 -1.40 3.25 -2.27
C ILE A 100 -1.18 3.51 -0.77
N SER A 101 -1.61 4.68 -0.28
CA SER A 101 -1.44 5.05 1.14
C SER A 101 -2.20 4.11 2.08
N VAL A 102 -3.37 3.61 1.67
CA VAL A 102 -4.17 2.68 2.49
C VAL A 102 -3.68 1.23 2.35
N THR A 103 -3.14 0.85 1.19
CA THR A 103 -2.76 -0.55 0.89
C THR A 103 -1.34 -0.91 1.30
N SER A 104 -0.39 0.02 1.14
CA SER A 104 1.05 -0.27 1.25
C SER A 104 1.48 -0.87 2.58
N LEU A 105 0.94 -0.39 3.71
CA LEU A 105 1.34 -0.88 5.04
C LEU A 105 0.90 -2.34 5.27
N SER A 106 -0.30 -2.72 4.81
CA SER A 106 -0.81 -4.09 4.97
C SER A 106 0.00 -5.10 4.15
N TYR A 107 0.33 -4.77 2.90
CA TYR A 107 1.14 -5.65 2.05
C TYR A 107 2.62 -5.67 2.46
N THR A 108 3.15 -4.56 2.98
CA THR A 108 4.49 -4.55 3.60
C THR A 108 4.52 -5.46 4.83
N SER A 109 3.50 -5.38 5.68
CA SER A 109 3.36 -6.25 6.86
C SER A 109 3.29 -7.73 6.47
N PHE A 110 2.58 -8.05 5.40
CA PHE A 110 2.54 -9.40 4.84
C PHE A 110 3.92 -9.86 4.36
N GLY A 111 4.66 -9.04 3.60
CA GLY A 111 6.03 -9.36 3.19
C GLY A 111 6.98 -9.60 4.36
N ILE A 112 6.84 -8.84 5.46
CA ILE A 112 7.60 -9.07 6.69
C ILE A 112 7.22 -10.41 7.34
N ALA A 113 5.93 -10.75 7.35
CA ALA A 113 5.46 -12.02 7.88
C ALA A 113 6.06 -13.21 7.11
N LEU A 114 6.13 -13.12 5.77
CA LEU A 114 6.76 -14.14 4.91
C LEU A 114 8.25 -14.31 5.23
N ALA A 115 8.99 -13.23 5.47
CA ALA A 115 10.39 -13.33 5.89
C ALA A 115 10.53 -13.91 7.32
N GLY A 116 9.64 -13.47 8.22
CA GLY A 116 9.59 -13.90 9.62
C GLY A 116 9.28 -15.39 9.81
N GLN A 117 8.62 -16.02 8.84
CA GLN A 117 8.34 -17.46 8.84
C GLN A 117 9.63 -18.29 8.90
N PHE A 118 10.68 -17.85 8.20
CA PHE A 118 11.97 -18.55 8.22
C PHE A 118 12.79 -18.20 9.46
N TRP A 119 12.83 -16.92 9.84
CA TRP A 119 13.55 -16.49 11.03
C TRP A 119 12.83 -15.33 11.75
N PRO A 120 12.41 -15.49 13.03
CA PRO A 120 11.63 -14.48 13.74
C PRO A 120 12.32 -13.11 13.87
N GLY A 121 13.64 -13.05 13.80
CA GLY A 121 14.38 -11.78 13.86
C GLY A 121 14.03 -10.82 12.70
N PHE A 122 13.54 -11.33 11.57
CA PHE A 122 13.05 -10.47 10.48
C PHE A 122 11.77 -9.71 10.83
N ILE A 123 11.00 -10.15 11.84
CA ILE A 123 9.87 -9.36 12.36
C ILE A 123 10.39 -8.07 12.98
N VAL A 124 11.45 -8.15 13.80
CA VAL A 124 12.07 -6.98 14.43
C VAL A 124 12.64 -6.04 13.37
N ALA A 125 13.39 -6.59 12.41
CA ALA A 125 13.92 -5.82 11.28
C ALA A 125 12.81 -5.17 10.45
N GLY A 126 11.69 -5.88 10.21
CA GLY A 126 10.53 -5.38 9.51
C GLY A 126 9.79 -4.27 10.25
N LEU A 127 9.66 -4.36 11.58
CA LEU A 127 9.08 -3.29 12.39
C LEU A 127 9.95 -2.02 12.36
N ILE A 128 11.28 -2.16 12.35
CA ILE A 128 12.21 -1.04 12.14
C ILE A 128 11.99 -0.42 10.76
N LEU A 129 11.85 -1.24 9.71
CA LEU A 129 11.57 -0.79 8.35
C LEU A 129 10.24 -0.01 8.26
N ILE A 130 9.17 -0.53 8.88
CA ILE A 130 7.88 0.19 8.99
C ILE A 130 8.07 1.52 9.72
N GLY A 131 8.80 1.53 10.83
CA GLY A 131 9.12 2.75 11.58
C GLY A 131 9.82 3.81 10.71
N LEU A 132 10.79 3.40 9.90
CA LEU A 132 11.49 4.26 8.94
C LEU A 132 10.54 4.78 7.86
N MET A 133 9.69 3.93 7.29
CA MET A 133 8.68 4.33 6.29
C MET A 133 7.71 5.37 6.87
N VAL A 134 7.22 5.15 8.09
CA VAL A 134 6.34 6.10 8.79
C VAL A 134 7.08 7.41 9.08
N ALA A 135 8.34 7.36 9.52
CA ALA A 135 9.14 8.55 9.77
C ALA A 135 9.36 9.38 8.48
N MET A 136 9.67 8.72 7.36
CA MET A 136 9.83 9.37 6.06
C MET A 136 8.50 9.98 5.56
N SER A 137 7.41 9.23 5.65
CA SER A 137 6.05 9.71 5.33
C SER A 137 5.69 10.93 6.18
N ARG A 138 6.16 10.98 7.44
CA ARG A 138 5.92 12.14 8.29
C ARG A 138 6.70 13.39 7.88
N ARG A 139 7.87 13.25 7.26
CA ARG A 139 8.66 14.40 6.79
C ARG A 139 8.09 15.00 5.51
N ASN A 140 7.67 14.15 4.57
CA ASN A 140 7.08 14.60 3.31
C ASN A 140 5.91 13.68 2.90
N PRO A 141 4.70 13.94 3.40
CA PRO A 141 3.53 13.08 3.15
C PRO A 141 3.02 13.17 1.72
N LEU A 142 3.33 14.27 1.01
CA LEU A 142 2.91 14.49 -0.37
C LEU A 142 3.98 14.05 -1.38
N ARG A 143 5.02 13.37 -0.91
CA ARG A 143 6.11 12.89 -1.75
C ARG A 143 5.56 11.89 -2.76
N GLY A 144 5.60 12.28 -4.03
CA GLY A 144 5.18 11.41 -5.14
C GLY A 144 3.93 11.86 -5.88
N LEU A 145 3.12 12.74 -5.27
CA LEU A 145 1.98 13.35 -5.93
C LEU A 145 2.43 14.32 -7.03
N ASP A 146 1.76 14.25 -8.17
CA ASP A 146 1.82 15.28 -9.20
C ASP A 146 0.58 16.17 -9.06
N VAL A 147 0.72 17.24 -8.28
CA VAL A 147 -0.36 18.14 -7.91
C VAL A 147 0.08 19.59 -8.01
N ARG A 148 -0.87 20.46 -8.34
CA ARG A 148 -0.71 21.91 -8.49
C ARG A 148 -1.65 22.64 -7.51
N PRO A 149 -1.35 23.89 -7.14
CA PRO A 149 -2.30 24.69 -6.38
C PRO A 149 -3.60 24.86 -7.16
N CYS A 150 -4.74 24.77 -6.46
CA CYS A 150 -6.05 25.07 -7.00
C CYS A 150 -6.15 26.54 -7.45
N PRO A 151 -7.09 26.87 -8.36
CA PRO A 151 -7.39 28.26 -8.67
C PRO A 151 -7.81 29.04 -7.40
N PRO A 152 -7.40 30.31 -7.25
CA PRO A 152 -7.66 31.10 -6.05
C PRO A 152 -9.17 31.26 -5.75
N GLU A 153 -10.02 31.15 -6.78
CA GLU A 153 -11.49 31.23 -6.70
C GLU A 153 -12.11 30.05 -5.94
N VAL A 154 -11.48 28.87 -6.01
CA VAL A 154 -11.92 27.64 -5.32
C VAL A 154 -11.37 27.62 -3.89
N GLY A 155 -10.21 28.25 -3.68
CA GLY A 155 -9.56 28.41 -2.39
C GLY A 155 -8.33 27.51 -2.21
N ASP A 156 -7.75 27.57 -1.01
CA ASP A 156 -6.51 26.86 -0.68
C ASP A 156 -6.66 25.32 -0.69
N CYS A 157 -6.28 24.70 -1.81
CA CYS A 157 -6.17 23.26 -2.01
C CYS A 157 -5.11 22.90 -3.06
N LEU A 158 -4.77 21.61 -3.14
CA LEU A 158 -3.98 21.03 -4.22
C LEU A 158 -4.87 20.15 -5.10
N THR A 159 -4.64 20.20 -6.40
CA THR A 159 -5.42 19.47 -7.40
C THR A 159 -4.51 18.82 -8.43
N ASP A 160 -5.06 17.86 -9.17
CA ASP A 160 -4.45 17.26 -10.36
C ASP A 160 -5.38 17.45 -11.57
N ASP A 161 -5.09 16.81 -12.70
CA ASP A 161 -5.90 17.02 -13.91
C ASP A 161 -7.18 16.17 -13.96
N ASP A 162 -7.14 14.97 -13.40
CA ASP A 162 -8.02 13.85 -13.77
C ASP A 162 -8.67 13.11 -12.59
N SER A 163 -8.26 13.34 -11.33
CA SER A 163 -8.79 12.55 -10.21
C SER A 163 -10.21 12.94 -9.85
N LEU A 164 -10.93 11.98 -9.25
CA LEU A 164 -12.30 12.16 -8.76
C LEU A 164 -12.40 12.22 -7.24
N MET A 165 -11.35 11.80 -6.51
CA MET A 165 -11.37 11.78 -5.06
C MET A 165 -10.85 13.08 -4.45
N SER A 166 -11.42 13.42 -3.30
CA SER A 166 -10.93 14.49 -2.43
C SER A 166 -10.54 13.90 -1.09
N ALA A 167 -9.39 14.31 -0.55
CA ALA A 167 -8.93 13.87 0.75
C ALA A 167 -8.17 14.98 1.48
N ARG A 168 -8.34 15.03 2.80
CA ARG A 168 -7.52 15.87 3.67
C ARG A 168 -6.31 15.07 4.15
N VAL A 169 -5.11 15.50 3.77
CA VAL A 169 -3.84 14.91 4.23
C VAL A 169 -3.17 15.92 5.14
N ARG A 170 -3.24 15.67 6.45
CA ARG A 170 -2.83 16.62 7.50
C ARG A 170 -3.56 17.96 7.41
N ASP A 171 -2.85 19.01 7.02
CA ASP A 171 -3.35 20.37 6.91
C ASP A 171 -3.57 20.78 5.44
N THR A 172 -3.22 19.90 4.50
CA THR A 172 -3.40 20.13 3.06
C THR A 172 -4.64 19.41 2.55
N LEU A 173 -5.45 20.12 1.76
CA LEU A 173 -6.59 19.55 1.06
C LEU A 173 -6.19 19.10 -0.34
N LEU A 174 -6.43 17.84 -0.66
CA LEU A 174 -6.30 17.30 -2.02
C LEU A 174 -7.70 17.20 -2.63
N VAL A 175 -7.90 17.76 -3.81
CA VAL A 175 -9.16 17.73 -4.54
C VAL A 175 -8.89 17.34 -5.98
N GLY A 176 -9.47 16.24 -6.45
CA GLY A 176 -9.26 15.77 -7.81
C GLY A 176 -9.69 16.78 -8.88
N GLY A 177 -8.95 16.87 -9.98
CA GLY A 177 -9.19 17.84 -11.05
C GLY A 177 -10.56 17.75 -11.69
N LYS A 178 -11.09 16.54 -11.86
CA LYS A 178 -12.45 16.34 -12.41
C LYS A 178 -13.52 16.82 -11.46
N VAL A 179 -13.28 16.79 -10.15
CA VAL A 179 -14.19 17.37 -9.17
C VAL A 179 -14.28 18.88 -9.39
N LEU A 180 -13.15 19.56 -9.58
CA LEU A 180 -13.15 21.01 -9.81
C LEU A 180 -13.82 21.42 -11.12
N LYS A 181 -13.67 20.61 -12.17
CA LYS A 181 -14.21 20.91 -13.50
C LYS A 181 -15.71 20.58 -13.62
N GLU A 182 -16.18 19.53 -12.96
CA GLU A 182 -17.49 18.95 -13.24
C GLU A 182 -18.47 19.00 -12.05
N PHE A 183 -17.99 19.21 -10.83
CA PHE A 183 -18.87 19.30 -9.67
C PHE A 183 -19.29 20.77 -9.45
N PRO A 184 -20.58 21.11 -9.57
CA PRO A 184 -21.04 22.51 -9.57
C PRO A 184 -20.79 23.24 -8.25
N LYS A 185 -20.74 22.51 -7.12
CA LYS A 185 -20.51 23.07 -5.78
C LYS A 185 -19.07 22.81 -5.28
N ALA A 186 -18.08 22.80 -6.17
CA ALA A 186 -16.69 22.49 -5.82
C ALA A 186 -16.09 23.43 -4.76
N LYS A 187 -16.42 24.72 -4.82
CA LYS A 187 -15.97 25.71 -3.82
C LYS A 187 -16.53 25.41 -2.42
N GLU A 188 -17.84 25.20 -2.34
CA GLU A 188 -18.53 24.82 -1.09
C GLU A 188 -17.96 23.50 -0.53
N LEU A 189 -17.61 22.56 -1.42
CA LEU A 189 -16.99 21.29 -1.02
C LEU A 189 -15.62 21.52 -0.37
N VAL A 190 -14.79 22.40 -0.96
CA VAL A 190 -13.48 22.76 -0.41
C VAL A 190 -13.62 23.43 0.97
N GLU A 191 -14.53 24.39 1.09
CA GLU A 191 -14.82 25.05 2.37
C GLU A 191 -15.33 24.04 3.42
N CYS A 192 -16.24 23.15 3.05
CA CYS A 192 -16.75 22.12 3.95
C CYS A 192 -15.65 21.13 4.40
N LEU A 193 -14.75 20.75 3.48
CA LEU A 193 -13.65 19.85 3.79
C LEU A 193 -12.58 20.50 4.66
N LYS A 194 -12.37 21.82 4.58
CA LYS A 194 -11.49 22.57 5.50
C LYS A 194 -11.95 22.47 6.94
N HIS A 195 -13.26 22.43 7.18
CA HIS A 195 -13.82 22.28 8.52
C HIS A 195 -14.03 20.82 8.96
N THR A 196 -13.81 19.85 8.06
CA THR A 196 -13.87 18.44 8.43
C THR A 196 -12.75 18.10 9.42
N GLY A 197 -13.14 17.66 10.62
CA GLY A 197 -12.22 17.38 11.72
C GLY A 197 -11.12 16.37 11.38
N LYS A 198 -9.95 16.53 12.00
CA LYS A 198 -8.82 15.59 11.86
C LYS A 198 -9.22 14.21 12.37
N LEU A 199 -8.68 13.16 11.75
CA LEU A 199 -8.88 11.78 12.23
C LEU A 199 -8.41 11.68 13.69
N SER A 200 -9.28 11.19 14.58
CA SER A 200 -8.96 11.04 15.99
C SER A 200 -7.71 10.18 16.18
N ARG A 201 -6.92 10.47 17.22
CA ARG A 201 -5.68 9.74 17.50
C ARG A 201 -5.95 8.23 17.65
N LEU A 202 -7.05 7.89 18.33
CA LEU A 202 -7.52 6.51 18.49
C LEU A 202 -7.80 5.82 17.16
N ARG A 203 -8.50 6.47 16.21
CA ARG A 203 -8.75 5.88 14.89
C ARG A 203 -7.48 5.70 14.08
N ARG A 204 -6.54 6.65 14.15
CA ARG A 204 -5.23 6.50 13.48
C ARG A 204 -4.45 5.30 14.02
N VAL A 205 -4.44 5.14 15.34
CA VAL A 205 -3.81 4.01 16.01
C VAL A 205 -4.52 2.70 15.63
N ALA A 206 -5.85 2.67 15.62
CA ALA A 206 -6.63 1.50 15.22
C ALA A 206 -6.35 1.10 13.76
N ILE A 207 -6.34 2.06 12.81
CA ILE A 207 -6.00 1.78 11.40
C ILE A 207 -4.57 1.21 11.30
N PHE A 208 -3.62 1.79 12.03
CA PHE A 208 -2.25 1.30 12.06
C PHE A 208 -2.18 -0.16 12.54
N PHE A 209 -2.83 -0.49 13.66
CA PHE A 209 -2.87 -1.87 14.16
C PHE A 209 -3.59 -2.84 13.22
N VAL A 210 -4.70 -2.41 12.61
CA VAL A 210 -5.39 -3.20 11.58
C VAL A 210 -4.46 -3.48 10.42
N SER A 211 -3.69 -2.49 9.95
CA SER A 211 -2.72 -2.69 8.87
C SER A 211 -1.57 -3.63 9.24
N LEU A 212 -1.30 -3.86 10.54
CA LEU A 212 -0.30 -4.82 11.01
C LEU A 212 -0.82 -6.24 11.19
N LEU A 213 -2.14 -6.48 11.10
CA LEU A 213 -2.72 -7.83 11.24
C LEU A 213 -2.06 -8.90 10.36
N PRO A 214 -1.61 -8.63 9.12
CA PRO A 214 -0.93 -9.64 8.31
C PRO A 214 0.35 -10.18 8.96
N LEU A 215 1.00 -9.46 9.88
CA LEU A 215 2.14 -9.97 10.65
C LEU A 215 1.81 -11.24 11.44
N LEU A 216 0.56 -11.38 11.90
CA LEU A 216 0.12 -12.55 12.67
C LEU A 216 0.16 -13.84 11.85
N THR A 217 0.25 -13.75 10.52
CA THR A 217 0.39 -14.92 9.65
C THR A 217 1.73 -15.63 9.82
N VAL A 218 2.69 -15.04 10.54
CA VAL A 218 3.91 -15.74 10.98
C VAL A 218 3.63 -16.92 11.92
N LEU A 219 2.45 -16.94 12.55
CA LEU A 219 2.03 -18.03 13.45
C LEU A 219 1.47 -19.24 12.69
N LEU A 220 1.22 -19.10 11.39
CA LEU A 220 0.76 -20.20 10.53
C LEU A 220 1.93 -21.13 10.19
N PRO A 221 1.66 -22.40 9.84
CA PRO A 221 2.70 -23.27 9.31
C PRO A 221 3.28 -22.69 8.00
N ARG A 222 4.60 -22.81 7.86
CA ARG A 222 5.32 -22.48 6.62
C ARG A 222 4.69 -23.24 5.45
N GLY A 223 4.39 -22.54 4.35
CA GLY A 223 3.76 -23.14 3.19
C GLY A 223 2.75 -22.23 2.51
N ASP A 224 2.06 -22.81 1.52
CA ASP A 224 1.08 -22.12 0.68
C ASP A 224 -0.07 -21.52 1.50
N ALA A 225 -0.44 -22.17 2.59
CA ALA A 225 -1.45 -21.66 3.52
C ALA A 225 -1.08 -20.26 4.06
N THR A 226 0.20 -20.00 4.35
CA THR A 226 0.65 -18.68 4.80
C THR A 226 0.50 -17.63 3.70
N ILE A 227 0.73 -18.00 2.43
CA ILE A 227 0.54 -17.10 1.29
C ILE A 227 -0.94 -16.75 1.15
N PHE A 228 -1.82 -17.74 1.05
CA PHE A 228 -3.25 -17.51 0.81
C PHE A 228 -3.93 -16.81 1.99
N VAL A 229 -3.71 -17.28 3.22
CA VAL A 229 -4.30 -16.67 4.41
C VAL A 229 -3.69 -15.28 4.63
N GLY A 230 -2.38 -15.11 4.45
CA GLY A 230 -1.74 -13.81 4.60
C GLY A 230 -2.21 -12.77 3.59
N LEU A 231 -2.41 -13.16 2.33
CA LEU A 231 -3.03 -12.28 1.32
C LEU A 231 -4.47 -11.93 1.66
N ALA A 232 -5.27 -12.92 2.09
CA ALA A 232 -6.66 -12.69 2.50
C ALA A 232 -6.73 -11.72 3.69
N VAL A 233 -5.87 -11.90 4.70
CA VAL A 233 -5.77 -11.03 5.87
C VAL A 233 -5.27 -9.64 5.48
N ALA A 234 -4.28 -9.53 4.59
CA ALA A 234 -3.81 -8.23 4.08
C ALA A 234 -4.93 -7.48 3.35
N TYR A 235 -5.65 -8.16 2.46
CA TYR A 235 -6.78 -7.58 1.75
C TYR A 235 -7.91 -7.15 2.71
N ALA A 236 -8.29 -8.02 3.66
CA ALA A 236 -9.27 -7.69 4.69
C ALA A 236 -8.84 -6.49 5.54
N SER A 237 -7.55 -6.40 5.89
CA SER A 237 -6.98 -5.27 6.65
C SER A 237 -7.10 -3.96 5.89
N VAL A 238 -6.89 -3.97 4.58
CA VAL A 238 -7.10 -2.81 3.70
C VAL A 238 -8.58 -2.39 3.72
N LEU A 239 -9.51 -3.33 3.58
CA LEU A 239 -10.94 -3.04 3.60
C LEU A 239 -11.40 -2.47 4.95
N ILE A 240 -10.96 -3.07 6.05
CA ILE A 240 -11.28 -2.59 7.41
C ILE A 240 -10.64 -1.21 7.64
N GLY A 241 -9.39 -1.01 7.23
CA GLY A 241 -8.71 0.28 7.33
C GLY A 241 -9.41 1.39 6.53
N ALA A 242 -9.82 1.08 5.29
CA ALA A 242 -10.61 1.98 4.45
C ALA A 242 -11.97 2.30 5.08
N ALA A 243 -12.66 1.29 5.61
CA ALA A 243 -13.92 1.45 6.31
C ALA A 243 -13.74 2.35 7.55
N LEU A 244 -12.72 2.12 8.39
CA LEU A 244 -12.45 2.93 9.58
C LEU A 244 -12.08 4.39 9.25
N SER A 245 -11.39 4.61 8.12
CA SER A 245 -11.03 5.94 7.63
C SER A 245 -12.25 6.75 7.14
N THR A 246 -13.25 6.05 6.60
CA THR A 246 -14.46 6.62 5.98
C THR A 246 -15.68 6.65 6.90
N ARG A 247 -15.75 5.79 7.93
CA ARG A 247 -16.91 5.64 8.82
C ARG A 247 -17.18 6.92 9.61
N ARG A 248 -18.38 7.48 9.43
CA ARG A 248 -18.96 8.64 10.16
C ARG A 248 -17.90 9.65 10.62
N ARG A 249 -17.38 10.42 9.66
CA ARG A 249 -16.90 11.77 9.98
C ARG A 249 -18.13 12.64 10.12
N PRO A 250 -18.36 13.32 11.25
CA PRO A 250 -19.32 14.42 11.27
C PRO A 250 -18.81 15.43 10.25
N THR A 251 -19.44 15.44 9.08
CA THR A 251 -19.23 16.47 8.07
C THR A 251 -20.14 17.61 8.48
N GLN A 252 -19.61 18.83 8.53
CA GLN A 252 -20.43 20.00 8.86
C GLN A 252 -21.53 20.25 7.80
N CYS A 253 -21.37 19.68 6.60
CA CYS A 253 -22.33 19.76 5.50
C CYS A 253 -22.69 18.33 5.02
N PRO A 254 -23.62 17.64 5.70
CA PRO A 254 -23.99 16.26 5.37
C PRO A 254 -24.62 16.15 3.98
N GLU A 255 -25.47 17.11 3.59
CA GLU A 255 -26.15 17.14 2.28
C GLU A 255 -25.14 17.23 1.12
N LEU A 256 -24.17 18.14 1.22
CA LEU A 256 -23.12 18.30 0.22
C LEU A 256 -22.22 17.06 0.11
N ALA A 257 -21.97 16.38 1.24
CA ALA A 257 -21.22 15.13 1.26
C ALA A 257 -21.98 13.98 0.59
N GLU A 258 -23.32 13.96 0.67
CA GLU A 258 -24.17 13.01 -0.05
C GLU A 258 -24.20 13.30 -1.54
N GLU A 259 -24.40 14.57 -1.95
CA GLU A 259 -24.33 14.98 -3.36
C GLU A 259 -22.98 14.61 -4.00
N TYR A 260 -21.88 14.86 -3.29
CA TYR A 260 -20.55 14.49 -3.76
C TYR A 260 -20.35 12.97 -3.87
N ARG A 261 -20.89 12.18 -2.93
CA ARG A 261 -20.87 10.72 -3.02
C ARG A 261 -21.66 10.21 -4.20
N GLU A 262 -22.83 10.77 -4.46
CA GLU A 262 -23.62 10.42 -5.64
C GLU A 262 -22.90 10.79 -6.94
N PHE A 263 -22.27 11.96 -6.99
CA PHE A 263 -21.46 12.39 -8.11
C PHE A 263 -20.33 11.38 -8.40
N ILE A 264 -19.54 11.00 -7.38
CA ILE A 264 -18.51 9.97 -7.53
C ILE A 264 -19.13 8.66 -8.01
N ARG A 265 -20.25 8.22 -7.42
CA ARG A 265 -20.89 6.94 -7.78
C ARG A 265 -21.36 6.91 -9.22
N LYS A 266 -21.98 8.00 -9.71
CA LYS A 266 -22.44 8.14 -11.09
C LYS A 266 -21.25 8.19 -12.07
N ARG A 267 -20.16 8.87 -11.71
CA ARG A 267 -18.98 8.98 -12.58
C ARG A 267 -18.11 7.73 -12.60
N LYS A 268 -17.90 7.05 -11.46
CA LYS A 268 -17.21 5.75 -11.42
C LYS A 268 -17.92 4.72 -12.29
N ARG A 269 -19.25 4.61 -12.19
CA ARG A 269 -20.04 3.69 -13.05
C ARG A 269 -19.91 3.98 -14.54
N LYS A 270 -19.76 5.25 -14.95
CA LYS A 270 -19.55 5.59 -16.36
C LYS A 270 -18.16 5.23 -16.87
N LEU A 271 -17.15 5.23 -16.00
CA LEU A 271 -15.80 4.78 -16.33
C LEU A 271 -15.73 3.25 -16.44
N ASP A 272 -16.45 2.51 -15.59
CA ASP A 272 -16.50 1.03 -15.65
C ASP A 272 -17.23 0.48 -16.89
N ILE A 273 -18.02 1.31 -17.60
CA ILE A 273 -18.77 0.92 -18.83
C ILE A 273 -17.97 1.29 -20.10
N ALA A 274 -16.95 2.15 -19.98
CA ALA A 274 -16.17 2.65 -21.09
C ALA A 274 -14.77 2.00 -21.21
N VAL A 275 -14.49 0.97 -20.41
CA VAL A 275 -13.30 0.12 -20.46
C VAL A 275 -13.66 -1.24 -21.05
#